data_AF-A0A1E1XP41-F1
#
_entry.id   AF-A0A1E1XP41-F1
#
_cell.length_a   1.000
_cell.length_b   1.000
_cell.length_c   1.000
_cell.angle_alpha   90.00
_cell.angle_beta   90.00
_cell.angle_gamma   90.00
#
_symmetry.space_group_name_H-M   'P 1'
#
loop_
_entity.id
_entity.type
_entity.pdbx_description
1 polymer ?
#
loop_
_entity_poly.entity_id
_entity_poly.type
_entity_poly.pdbx_seq_one_letter_code
_entity_poly.pdbx_strand_id
1 'polypeptide(L)'
;MEKMAAAAGCSSTGSLRDGAARRLNFDSTGDPRRLPITTLEEYPGYRIESPASLAHCSQPQSTKVIYYTERSVTPFLSSIPKRLSDIRLRDFKVVFDRPGQYRFHFKTLDPEFGMVKEEVLHDDDHVPGWDGKIVAWIEEDI
;
A
#
# COMPACT_ATOMS: atom_id res chain seq x y z
N MET A 1 -11.38 -59.29 -21.23
CA MET A 1 -11.89 -59.02 -19.86
C MET A 1 -11.96 -57.50 -19.72
N GLU A 2 -12.84 -56.79 -20.42
CA GLU A 2 -14.28 -56.65 -20.14
C GLU A 2 -14.58 -56.45 -18.65
N LYS A 3 -14.94 -55.22 -18.28
CA LYS A 3 -16.17 -54.89 -17.54
C LYS A 3 -16.55 -53.40 -17.66
N MET A 4 -17.72 -53.19 -18.25
CA MET A 4 -18.76 -52.16 -18.04
C MET A 4 -19.00 -51.81 -16.54
N ALA A 5 -19.68 -50.75 -16.08
CA ALA A 5 -20.29 -49.51 -16.62
C ALA A 5 -20.91 -48.72 -15.43
N ALA A 6 -21.46 -47.52 -15.73
CA ALA A 6 -22.54 -46.77 -15.04
C ALA A 6 -22.18 -45.82 -13.87
N ALA A 7 -22.91 -44.75 -13.57
CA ALA A 7 -23.76 -43.78 -14.29
C ALA A 7 -24.19 -42.68 -13.28
N ALA A 8 -24.40 -41.46 -13.76
CA ALA A 8 -25.33 -40.42 -13.30
C ALA A 8 -25.30 -39.86 -11.84
N GLY A 9 -25.28 -38.53 -11.76
CA GLY A 9 -25.60 -37.76 -10.55
C GLY A 9 -25.57 -36.26 -10.79
N CYS A 10 -26.53 -35.74 -11.56
CA CYS A 10 -26.77 -34.30 -11.71
C CYS A 10 -27.78 -33.87 -10.64
N SER A 11 -27.48 -32.83 -9.84
CA SER A 11 -28.46 -32.08 -9.05
C SER A 11 -27.91 -30.70 -8.68
N SER A 12 -28.71 -29.69 -9.01
CA SER A 12 -28.56 -28.26 -8.80
C SER A 12 -28.78 -27.84 -7.34
N THR A 13 -28.26 -26.65 -6.99
CA THR A 13 -28.77 -25.61 -6.04
C THR A 13 -27.57 -24.82 -5.51
N GLY A 14 -27.48 -23.52 -5.73
CA GLY A 14 -28.05 -22.52 -4.82
C GLY A 14 -27.33 -21.19 -5.04
N SER A 15 -28.11 -20.12 -5.10
CA SER A 15 -27.70 -18.75 -5.41
C SER A 15 -27.54 -17.93 -4.11
N LEU A 16 -26.80 -16.83 -4.21
CA LEU A 16 -26.85 -15.59 -3.40
C LEU A 16 -26.05 -15.47 -2.07
N ARG A 17 -25.21 -14.42 -2.07
CA ARG A 17 -25.14 -13.27 -1.12
C ARG A 17 -23.90 -13.10 -0.21
N ASP A 18 -23.28 -11.93 -0.41
CA ASP A 18 -22.65 -11.00 0.53
C ASP A 18 -22.43 -11.45 1.97
N GLY A 19 -21.18 -11.29 2.43
CA GLY A 19 -20.82 -11.38 3.83
C GLY A 19 -19.47 -10.75 4.10
N ALA A 20 -19.48 -9.45 4.42
CA ALA A 20 -18.33 -8.66 4.85
C ALA A 20 -17.44 -9.42 5.86
N ALA A 21 -16.21 -9.71 5.45
CA ALA A 21 -15.16 -10.18 6.36
C ALA A 21 -14.83 -9.06 7.35
N ARG A 22 -15.49 -9.12 8.51
CA ARG A 22 -15.26 -8.22 9.66
C ARG A 22 -13.81 -8.38 10.12
N ARG A 23 -13.04 -7.30 10.03
CA ARG A 23 -11.68 -7.20 10.57
C ARG A 23 -11.73 -7.43 12.08
N LEU A 24 -11.16 -8.54 12.54
CA LEU A 24 -11.01 -8.85 13.95
C LEU A 24 -9.99 -7.87 14.55
N ASN A 25 -10.44 -7.00 15.45
CA ASN A 25 -9.58 -6.12 16.23
C ASN A 25 -8.95 -6.95 17.37
N PHE A 26 -7.63 -6.98 17.42
CA PHE A 26 -6.85 -7.81 18.34
C PHE A 26 -6.67 -7.07 19.68
N ASP A 27 -7.46 -7.43 20.70
CA ASP A 27 -7.12 -7.20 22.11
C ASP A 27 -6.93 -8.57 22.76
N SER A 28 -5.72 -8.83 23.28
CA SER A 28 -5.23 -10.15 23.70
C SER A 28 -5.80 -10.66 25.02
N THR A 29 -6.81 -10.00 25.58
CA THR A 29 -7.37 -10.40 26.89
C THR A 29 -8.62 -11.28 26.76
N GLY A 30 -9.27 -11.34 25.59
CA GLY A 30 -10.41 -12.25 25.36
C GLY A 30 -11.63 -12.06 26.27
N ASP A 31 -11.65 -11.01 27.10
CA ASP A 31 -12.74 -10.74 28.04
C ASP A 31 -13.83 -9.90 27.36
N PRO A 32 -15.02 -10.47 27.07
CA PRO A 32 -16.10 -9.77 26.38
C PRO A 32 -16.72 -8.63 27.19
N ARG A 33 -16.34 -8.45 28.47
CA ARG A 33 -16.82 -7.35 29.32
C ARG A 33 -15.95 -6.10 29.23
N ARG A 34 -14.77 -6.16 28.60
CA ARG A 34 -13.97 -4.97 28.35
C ARG A 34 -14.41 -4.33 27.04
N LEU A 35 -15.39 -3.45 27.14
CA LEU A 35 -15.73 -2.57 26.05
C LEU A 35 -14.55 -1.60 25.80
N PRO A 36 -14.31 -1.14 24.55
CA PRO A 36 -13.22 -0.22 24.25
C PRO A 36 -13.36 1.05 25.11
N ILE A 37 -12.24 1.70 25.45
CA ILE A 37 -12.23 2.93 26.27
C ILE A 37 -13.21 4.01 25.75
N THR A 38 -13.54 3.94 24.46
CA THR A 38 -14.50 4.80 23.75
C THR A 38 -15.97 4.60 24.16
N THR A 39 -16.27 3.65 25.04
CA THR A 39 -17.65 3.28 25.44
C THR A 39 -17.91 3.41 26.94
N LEU A 40 -16.92 3.88 27.72
CA LEU A 40 -17.14 4.23 29.13
C LEU A 40 -18.04 5.47 29.20
N GLU A 41 -19.21 5.32 29.85
CA GLU A 41 -20.20 6.40 30.01
C GLU A 41 -19.71 7.59 30.88
N GLU A 42 -18.51 7.50 31.46
CA GLU A 42 -17.93 8.54 32.31
C GLU A 42 -16.85 9.36 31.57
N TYR A 43 -17.19 9.86 30.37
CA TYR A 43 -16.50 11.01 29.76
C TYR A 43 -17.53 12.07 29.38
N PRO A 44 -17.70 13.12 30.21
CA PRO A 44 -18.60 14.20 29.87
C PRO A 44 -17.95 15.09 28.80
N GLY A 45 -18.62 15.18 27.65
CA GLY A 45 -18.60 16.40 26.85
C GLY A 45 -17.50 16.55 25.80
N TYR A 46 -17.63 15.82 24.69
CA TYR A 46 -17.61 16.45 23.37
C TYR A 46 -18.36 15.56 22.38
N ARG A 47 -19.64 15.87 22.17
CA ARG A 47 -20.32 15.49 20.93
C ARG A 47 -19.75 16.39 19.84
N ILE A 48 -18.59 16.04 19.28
CA ILE A 48 -18.11 16.69 18.06
C ILE A 48 -19.03 16.19 16.95
N GLU A 49 -19.86 17.09 16.44
CA GLU A 49 -20.59 16.90 15.20
C GLU A 49 -19.63 16.39 14.13
N SER A 50 -20.08 15.39 13.37
CA SER A 50 -19.32 14.79 12.28
C SER A 50 -18.74 15.89 11.37
N PRO A 51 -17.41 16.07 11.26
CA PRO A 51 -16.83 17.05 10.36
C PRO A 51 -16.77 16.46 8.95
N ALA A 52 -17.91 16.07 8.40
CA ALA A 52 -18.03 15.72 7.00
C ALA A 52 -18.09 16.96 6.08
N SER A 53 -17.97 18.19 6.61
CA SER A 53 -18.23 19.42 5.83
C SER A 53 -17.37 20.64 6.16
N LEU A 54 -16.39 20.56 7.07
CA LEU A 54 -15.45 21.66 7.34
C LEU A 54 -14.07 21.29 6.82
N ALA A 55 -13.79 21.72 5.59
CA ALA A 55 -12.47 21.78 4.97
C ALA A 55 -11.58 20.57 5.25
N HIS A 56 -11.60 19.57 4.36
CA HIS A 56 -10.31 18.98 3.99
C HIS A 56 -9.51 20.11 3.34
N CYS A 57 -8.86 20.91 4.18
CA CYS A 57 -7.81 21.81 3.76
C CYS A 57 -6.98 21.01 2.77
N SER A 58 -6.85 21.56 1.57
CA SER A 58 -6.05 21.10 0.45
C SER A 58 -4.59 20.93 0.90
N GLN A 59 -4.34 19.88 1.70
CA GLN A 59 -2.99 19.43 1.97
C GLN A 59 -2.40 19.13 0.60
N PRO A 60 -1.28 19.78 0.22
CA PRO A 60 -0.62 19.44 -1.03
C PRO A 60 -0.34 17.95 -0.97
N GLN A 61 -0.92 17.20 -1.91
CA GLN A 61 -0.76 15.75 -1.92
C GLN A 61 0.72 15.46 -2.11
N SER A 62 1.34 14.92 -1.07
CA SER A 62 2.75 14.58 -1.05
C SER A 62 2.93 13.08 -0.94
N THR A 63 3.89 12.54 -1.67
CA THR A 63 4.21 11.12 -1.67
C THR A 63 5.49 10.90 -0.87
N LYS A 64 5.42 9.97 0.10
CA LYS A 64 6.59 9.54 0.86
C LYS A 64 7.48 8.66 -0.02
N VAL A 65 8.79 8.88 0.09
CA VAL A 65 9.81 8.16 -0.67
C VAL A 65 10.79 7.57 0.33
N ILE A 66 10.93 6.26 0.34
CA ILE A 66 11.95 5.53 1.10
C ILE A 66 12.98 5.03 0.10
N TYR A 67 14.25 5.29 0.33
CA TYR A 67 15.29 4.83 -0.58
C TYR A 67 16.52 4.26 0.11
N TYR A 68 17.08 3.22 -0.50
CA TYR A 68 18.26 2.50 -0.08
C TYR A 68 19.43 2.83 -1.00
N THR A 69 20.62 2.99 -0.43
CA THR A 69 21.87 3.22 -1.14
C THR A 69 22.92 2.26 -0.60
N GLU A 70 23.90 1.84 -1.40
CA GLU A 70 24.98 0.94 -0.92
C GLU A 70 25.82 1.53 0.22
N ARG A 71 25.87 2.86 0.31
CA ARG A 71 26.68 3.58 1.30
C ARG A 71 26.10 3.59 2.71
N SER A 72 24.84 3.15 2.90
CA SER A 72 24.15 3.21 4.19
C SER A 72 23.24 2.01 4.39
N VAL A 73 23.35 1.35 5.56
CA VAL A 73 22.43 0.28 5.97
C VAL A 73 21.06 0.81 6.40
N THR A 74 20.98 2.08 6.79
CA THR A 74 19.72 2.74 7.16
C THR A 74 19.13 3.43 5.93
N PRO A 75 17.87 3.14 5.55
CA PRO A 75 17.23 3.82 4.43
C PRO A 75 16.91 5.28 4.76
N PHE A 76 16.86 6.10 3.72
CA PHE A 76 16.49 7.51 3.84
C PHE A 76 15.01 7.70 3.53
N LEU A 77 14.38 8.68 4.19
CA LEU A 77 12.98 9.04 3.97
C LEU A 77 12.91 10.49 3.48
N SER A 78 12.18 10.70 2.40
CA SER A 78 11.91 12.03 1.82
C SER A 78 10.45 12.15 1.39
N SER A 79 10.04 13.35 1.00
CA SER A 79 8.67 13.63 0.55
C SER A 79 8.68 14.46 -0.72
N ILE A 80 7.98 13.99 -1.75
CA ILE A 80 7.77 14.75 -3.00
C ILE A 80 6.39 15.41 -2.91
N PRO A 81 6.25 16.74 -3.10
CA PRO A 81 4.97 17.44 -3.06
C PRO A 81 4.16 17.22 -4.35
N LYS A 82 3.98 15.95 -4.75
CA LYS A 82 3.20 15.50 -5.89
C LYS A 82 2.44 14.22 -5.54
N ARG A 83 1.35 13.96 -6.27
CA ARG A 83 0.64 12.69 -6.22
C ARG A 83 1.51 11.59 -6.79
N LEU A 84 1.40 10.38 -6.26
CA LEU A 84 2.12 9.21 -6.75
C LEU A 84 1.93 8.98 -8.25
N SER A 85 0.71 9.23 -8.77
CA SER A 85 0.39 9.12 -10.20
C SER A 85 1.17 10.09 -11.08
N ASP A 86 1.64 11.21 -10.55
CA ASP A 86 2.23 12.31 -11.31
C ASP A 86 3.75 12.38 -11.14
N ILE A 87 4.32 11.52 -10.29
CA ILE A 87 5.75 11.46 -10.01
C ILE A 87 6.45 10.72 -11.14
N ARG A 88 7.42 11.40 -11.72
CA ARG A 88 8.33 10.84 -12.72
C ARG A 88 9.73 10.64 -12.15
N LEU A 89 10.55 9.87 -12.87
CA LEU A 89 11.93 9.61 -12.44
C LEU A 89 12.72 10.90 -12.19
N ARG A 90 12.55 11.92 -13.02
CA ARG A 90 13.18 13.24 -12.81
C ARG A 90 12.85 13.88 -11.47
N ASP A 91 11.62 13.70 -10.97
CA ASP A 91 11.21 14.26 -9.68
C ASP A 91 11.88 13.53 -8.53
N PHE A 92 12.08 12.21 -8.67
CA PHE A 92 12.85 11.41 -7.73
C PHE A 92 14.34 11.81 -7.74
N LYS A 93 14.93 12.02 -8.92
CA LYS A 93 16.33 12.45 -9.07
C LYS A 93 16.60 13.80 -8.38
N VAL A 94 15.66 14.75 -8.46
CA VAL A 94 15.73 16.03 -7.74
C VAL A 94 15.73 15.84 -6.22
N VAL A 95 15.01 14.85 -5.69
CA VAL A 95 15.03 14.54 -4.25
C VAL A 95 16.31 13.82 -3.83
N PHE A 96 16.86 12.98 -4.70
CA PHE A 96 18.10 12.27 -4.41
C PHE A 96 19.32 13.20 -4.41
N ASP A 97 19.37 14.16 -5.34
CA ASP A 97 20.36 15.26 -5.45
C ASP A 97 21.82 14.84 -5.19
N ARG A 98 22.29 13.78 -5.88
CA ARG A 98 23.70 13.37 -5.84
C ARG A 98 24.30 13.30 -7.25
N PRO A 99 25.54 13.79 -7.44
CA PRO A 99 26.23 13.65 -8.71
C PRO A 99 26.69 12.20 -8.92
N GLY A 100 26.55 11.69 -10.13
CA GLY A 100 26.99 10.34 -10.50
C GLY A 100 26.06 9.68 -11.53
N GLN A 101 26.45 8.50 -12.00
CA GLN A 101 25.58 7.63 -12.79
C GLN A 101 24.97 6.59 -11.85
N TYR A 102 23.65 6.48 -11.89
CA TYR A 102 22.91 5.64 -10.97
C TYR A 102 21.80 4.88 -11.71
N ARG A 103 21.55 3.65 -11.28
CA ARG A 103 20.38 2.85 -11.67
C ARG A 103 19.33 2.91 -10.58
N PHE A 104 18.09 3.10 -11.00
CA PHE A 104 16.97 3.34 -10.09
C PHE A 104 15.99 2.19 -10.19
N HIS A 105 15.96 1.38 -9.14
CA HIS A 105 15.04 0.26 -9.02
C HIS A 105 13.94 0.58 -8.02
N PHE A 106 12.70 0.28 -8.34
CA PHE A 106 11.54 0.61 -7.53
C PHE A 106 10.75 -0.64 -7.18
N LYS A 107 10.23 -0.67 -5.95
CA LYS A 107 9.34 -1.73 -5.51
C LYS A 107 7.99 -1.57 -6.17
N THR A 108 7.54 -2.61 -6.85
CA THR A 108 6.23 -2.64 -7.48
C THR A 108 5.55 -3.99 -7.31
N LEU A 109 4.27 -4.06 -7.70
CA LEU A 109 3.52 -5.31 -7.82
C LEU A 109 3.28 -5.57 -9.31
N ASP A 110 4.02 -6.50 -9.87
CA ASP A 110 3.76 -7.02 -11.20
C ASP A 110 2.56 -8.00 -11.17
N PRO A 111 1.62 -7.93 -12.13
CA PRO A 111 0.45 -8.80 -12.16
C PRO A 111 0.78 -10.30 -12.34
N GLU A 112 1.89 -10.62 -13.01
CA GLU A 112 2.27 -11.99 -13.36
C GLU A 112 3.27 -12.57 -12.35
N PHE A 113 4.22 -11.75 -11.89
CA PHE A 113 5.34 -12.18 -11.05
C PHE A 113 5.20 -11.78 -9.58
N GLY A 114 4.22 -10.93 -9.24
CA GLY A 114 4.04 -10.42 -7.88
C GLY A 114 5.04 -9.32 -7.53
N MET A 115 5.57 -9.33 -6.31
CA MET A 115 6.44 -8.24 -5.83
C MET A 115 7.81 -8.29 -6.52
N VAL A 116 8.14 -7.26 -7.29
CA VAL A 116 9.41 -7.16 -8.04
C VAL A 116 10.12 -5.81 -7.83
N LYS A 117 11.38 -5.73 -8.29
CA LYS A 117 12.16 -4.50 -8.42
C LYS A 117 12.18 -4.09 -9.89
N GLU A 118 11.39 -3.12 -10.26
CA GLU A 118 11.33 -2.59 -11.63
C GLU A 118 12.39 -1.49 -11.80
N GLU A 119 13.16 -1.55 -12.88
CA GLU A 119 14.12 -0.50 -13.23
C GLU A 119 13.43 0.56 -14.10
N VAL A 120 13.61 1.83 -13.76
CA VAL A 120 13.10 2.97 -14.56
C VAL A 120 14.28 3.76 -15.11
N LEU A 121 14.33 3.92 -16.44
CA LEU A 121 15.49 4.48 -17.14
C LEU A 121 15.28 5.93 -17.58
N HIS A 122 14.09 6.28 -18.09
CA HIS A 122 13.86 7.61 -18.66
C HIS A 122 13.28 8.58 -17.63
N ASP A 123 13.74 9.83 -17.70
CA ASP A 123 13.35 10.91 -16.78
C ASP A 123 11.85 11.25 -16.82
N ASP A 124 11.21 10.96 -17.95
CA ASP A 124 9.79 11.20 -18.16
C ASP A 124 8.89 10.01 -17.81
N ASP A 125 9.46 8.85 -17.48
CA ASP A 125 8.70 7.66 -17.08
C ASP A 125 8.15 7.83 -15.67
N HIS A 126 6.94 7.31 -15.45
CA HIS A 126 6.29 7.31 -14.15
C HIS A 126 6.97 6.31 -13.21
N VAL A 127 7.18 6.73 -11.96
CA VAL A 127 7.76 5.85 -10.94
C VAL A 127 6.66 4.96 -10.36
N PRO A 128 6.85 3.63 -10.30
CA PRO A 128 5.87 2.75 -9.71
C PRO A 128 5.80 2.94 -8.19
N GLY A 129 4.61 2.77 -7.63
CA GLY A 129 4.36 2.93 -6.21
C GLY A 129 3.91 1.65 -5.54
N TRP A 130 4.20 1.57 -4.25
CA TRP A 130 3.81 0.48 -3.37
C TRP A 130 3.02 1.05 -2.20
N ASP A 131 1.73 0.73 -2.07
CA ASP A 131 0.92 1.13 -0.90
C ASP A 131 0.94 2.67 -0.67
N GLY A 132 0.76 3.44 -1.75
CA GLY A 132 0.71 4.91 -1.70
C GLY A 132 2.04 5.63 -1.43
N LYS A 133 3.16 4.90 -1.45
CA LYS A 133 4.52 5.41 -1.24
C LYS A 133 5.45 4.88 -2.33
N ILE A 134 6.65 5.44 -2.41
CA ILE A 134 7.72 4.97 -3.28
C ILE A 134 8.77 4.28 -2.40
N VAL A 135 9.22 3.10 -2.84
CA VAL A 135 10.36 2.39 -2.22
C VAL A 135 11.37 2.13 -3.32
N ALA A 136 12.59 2.64 -3.16
CA ALA A 136 13.61 2.61 -4.20
C ALA A 136 14.96 2.05 -3.70
N TRP A 137 15.71 1.44 -4.61
CA TRP A 137 17.11 1.08 -4.45
C TRP A 137 17.91 1.83 -5.51
N ILE A 138 18.95 2.53 -5.07
CA ILE A 138 19.87 3.25 -5.94
C ILE A 138 21.20 2.50 -5.95
N GLU A 139 21.58 2.05 -7.14
CA GLU A 139 22.85 1.39 -7.41
C GLU A 139 23.74 2.35 -8.22
N GLU A 140 25.03 2.44 -7.89
CA GLU A 140 25.99 3.30 -8.60
C GLU A 140 26.55 2.52 -9.80
N ASP A 141 26.46 3.07 -11.01
CA ASP A 141 27.08 2.45 -12.19
C ASP A 141 28.59 2.75 -12.13
N ILE A 142 29.40 1.71 -11.90
CA ILE A 142 30.84 1.80 -11.62
C ILE A 142 31.66 1.85 -12.91
#